data_AF-A0AA40VFL3-F1
#
_entry.id   AF-A0AA40VFL3-F1
#
_cell.length_a   1.000
_cell.length_b   1.000
_cell.length_c   1.000
_cell.angle_alpha   90.00
_cell.angle_beta   90.00
_cell.angle_gamma   90.00
#
_symmetry.space_group_name_H-M   'P 1'
#
loop_
_entity.id
_entity.type
_entity.pdbx_description
1 polymer ?
#
loop_
_entity_poly.entity_id
_entity_poly.type
_entity_poly.pdbx_seq_one_letter_code
_entity_poly.pdbx_strand_id
1 'polypeptide(L)' 'MDDVISRPPVHALLTDGTTVCIRPVRPGDHDQLEGLYEKMSPENLRMRFFAVSRRSARMAADRACASERPGR' A
#
# COMPACT_ATOMS: atom_id res chain seq x y z
N MET A 1 -5.43 21.95 1.49
CA MET A 1 -4.33 21.17 0.88
C MET A 1 -4.84 19.75 0.80
N ASP A 2 -5.88 19.53 -0.02
CA ASP A 2 -6.78 18.35 0.09
C ASP A 2 -6.97 17.65 -1.27
N ASP A 3 -6.27 18.10 -2.30
CA ASP A 3 -6.57 17.73 -3.69
C ASP A 3 -5.82 16.47 -4.18
N VAL A 4 -4.77 16.04 -3.49
CA VAL A 4 -3.92 14.91 -3.95
C VAL A 4 -4.57 13.54 -3.73
N ILE A 5 -5.41 13.38 -2.69
CA ILE A 5 -5.98 12.07 -2.33
C ILE A 5 -7.32 11.81 -3.04
N SER A 6 -7.99 12.84 -3.56
CA SER A 6 -9.24 12.69 -4.35
C SER A 6 -9.00 12.70 -5.87
N ARG A 7 -7.87 12.16 -6.34
CA ARG A 7 -7.65 12.01 -7.79
C ARG A 7 -8.37 10.77 -8.33
N PRO A 8 -8.91 10.84 -9.56
CA PRO A 8 -9.47 9.67 -10.20
C PRO A 8 -8.37 8.60 -10.40
N PRO A 9 -8.71 7.31 -10.35
CA PRO A 9 -7.76 6.24 -10.66
C PRO A 9 -7.15 6.44 -12.05
N VAL A 10 -5.84 6.21 -12.16
CA VAL A 10 -5.12 6.24 -13.43
C VAL A 10 -4.58 4.85 -13.76
N HIS A 11 -4.36 4.57 -15.04
CA HIS A 11 -3.82 3.28 -15.47
C HIS A 11 -2.42 3.48 -16.04
N ALA A 12 -1.50 2.59 -15.68
CA ALA A 12 -0.14 2.56 -16.21
C ALA A 12 0.10 1.25 -16.96
N LEU A 13 0.76 1.34 -18.11
CA LEU A 13 1.25 0.20 -18.86
C LEU A 13 2.66 -0.14 -18.39
N LEU A 14 2.85 -1.36 -17.91
CA LEU A 14 4.15 -1.88 -17.51
C LEU A 14 4.93 -2.38 -18.73
N THR A 15 6.24 -2.58 -18.57
CA THR A 15 7.13 -3.00 -19.67
C THR A 15 6.86 -4.42 -20.16
N ASP A 16 6.14 -5.23 -19.38
CA ASP A 16 5.69 -6.58 -19.76
C ASP A 16 4.34 -6.56 -20.50
N GLY A 17 3.76 -5.37 -20.73
CA GLY A 17 2.44 -5.19 -21.35
C GLY A 17 1.26 -5.30 -20.38
N THR A 18 1.50 -5.60 -19.10
CA THR A 18 0.44 -5.62 -18.08
C THR A 18 -0.03 -4.20 -17.79
N THR A 19 -1.35 -4.00 -17.62
CA THR A 19 -1.91 -2.72 -17.17
C THR A 19 -2.21 -2.78 -15.68
N VAL A 20 -1.75 -1.76 -14.93
CA VAL A 20 -2.04 -1.62 -13.49
C VAL A 20 -2.85 -0.36 -13.21
N CYS A 21 -3.76 -0.45 -12.24
CA CYS A 21 -4.52 0.70 -11.74
C CYS A 21 -3.80 1.33 -10.54
N ILE A 22 -3.56 2.63 -10.61
CA ILE A 22 -2.99 3.44 -9.52
C ILE A 22 -4.12 4.30 -8.95
N ARG A 23 -4.39 4.11 -7.66
CA ARG A 23 -5.44 4.81 -6.92
C ARG A 23 -5.06 4.96 -5.44
N PRO A 24 -5.72 5.86 -4.70
CA PRO A 24 -5.61 5.90 -3.25
C PRO A 24 -5.97 4.54 -2.61
N VAL A 25 -5.28 4.23 -1.51
CA VAL A 25 -5.61 3.09 -0.65
C VAL A 25 -6.95 3.35 0.03
N ARG A 26 -7.78 2.32 0.14
CA ARG A 26 -9.09 2.34 0.77
C ARG A 26 -9.14 1.35 1.94
N PRO A 27 -10.06 1.53 2.91
CA PRO A 27 -10.18 0.60 4.03
C PRO A 27 -10.36 -0.87 3.62
N GLY A 28 -11.03 -1.14 2.51
CA GLY A 28 -11.24 -2.49 1.98
C GLY A 28 -10.00 -3.15 1.35
N ASP A 29 -8.86 -2.46 1.26
CA ASP A 29 -7.63 -3.01 0.66
C ASP A 29 -6.75 -3.76 1.66
N HIS A 30 -7.15 -3.81 2.94
CA HIS A 30 -6.31 -4.29 4.03
C HIS A 30 -5.73 -5.69 3.79
N ASP A 31 -6.57 -6.69 3.54
CA ASP A 31 -6.14 -8.07 3.35
C ASP A 31 -5.19 -8.22 2.13
N GLN A 32 -5.46 -7.48 1.05
CA GLN A 32 -4.59 -7.47 -0.12
C GLN A 32 -3.23 -6.85 0.19
N LEU A 33 -3.20 -5.77 0.96
CA LEU A 33 -1.98 -5.07 1.32
C LEU A 33 -1.14 -5.85 2.35
N GLU A 34 -1.78 -6.50 3.33
CA GLU A 34 -1.12 -7.41 4.26
C GLU A 34 -0.53 -8.60 3.48
N GLY A 35 -1.32 -9.25 2.62
CA GLY A 35 -0.86 -10.37 1.80
C GLY A 35 0.27 -10.01 0.83
N LEU A 36 0.33 -8.77 0.33
CA LEU A 36 1.46 -8.26 -0.44
C LEU A 36 2.75 -8.28 0.39
N TYR A 37 2.71 -7.77 1.63
CA TYR A 37 3.88 -7.76 2.49
C TYR A 37 4.31 -9.16 2.93
N GLU A 38 3.36 -10.06 3.19
CA GLU A 38 3.68 -11.44 3.57
C GLU A 38 4.44 -12.21 2.49
N LYS A 39 4.19 -11.88 1.22
CA LYS A 39 4.86 -12.49 0.06
C LYS A 39 6.19 -11.82 -0.29
N MET A 40 6.55 -10.71 0.35
CA MET A 40 7.83 -10.05 0.10
C MET A 40 9.01 -10.90 0.57
N SER A 41 10.12 -10.81 -0.15
CA SER A 41 11.38 -11.40 0.30
C SER A 41 11.85 -10.74 1.62
N PRO A 42 12.64 -11.45 2.45
CA PRO A 42 13.22 -10.88 3.66
C PRO A 42 14.06 -9.61 3.41
N GLU A 43 14.75 -9.54 2.27
CA GLU A 43 15.52 -8.37 1.87
C GLU A 43 14.62 -7.15 1.64
N ASN A 44 13.53 -7.32 0.89
CA ASN A 44 12.55 -6.26 0.65
C ASN A 44 11.87 -5.80 1.95
N LEU A 45 11.56 -6.74 2.86
CA LEU A 45 11.03 -6.41 4.18
C LEU A 45 12.02 -5.59 5.00
N ARG A 46 13.30 -5.96 4.97
CA ARG A 46 14.35 -5.23 5.70
C ARG A 46 14.58 -3.84 5.12
N MET A 47 14.54 -3.66 3.81
CA MET A 47 14.60 -2.34 3.18
C MET A 47 13.39 -1.47 3.53
N ARG A 48 12.18 -2.06 3.56
CA ARG A 48 10.94 -1.32 3.80
C ARG A 48 10.74 -0.95 5.27
N PHE A 49 11.02 -1.87 6.18
CA PHE A 49 10.66 -1.76 7.60
C PHE A 49 11.87 -1.70 8.54
N PHE A 50 13.10 -1.70 8.01
CA PHE A 50 14.35 -1.81 8.77
C PHE A 50 14.45 -3.08 9.63
N ALA A 51 13.56 -4.04 9.40
CA ALA A 51 13.48 -5.32 10.09
C ALA A 51 12.72 -6.33 9.23
N VAL A 52 13.00 -7.63 9.44
CA VAL A 52 12.19 -8.72 8.88
C VAL A 52 11.09 -9.05 9.89
N SER A 53 10.00 -8.27 9.88
CA SER A 53 8.97 -8.30 10.91
C SER A 53 7.55 -8.33 10.32
N ARG A 54 6.85 -9.45 10.53
CA ARG A 54 5.42 -9.59 10.16
C ARG A 54 4.53 -8.59 10.89
N ARG A 55 4.85 -8.29 12.16
CA ARG A 55 4.13 -7.28 12.94
C ARG A 55 4.25 -5.90 12.28
N SER A 56 5.44 -5.53 11.80
CA SER A 56 5.65 -4.25 11.12
C SER A 56 4.86 -4.17 9.82
N ALA A 57 4.79 -5.27 9.07
CA ALA A 57 3.96 -5.38 7.87
C ALA A 57 2.46 -5.16 8.17
N ARG A 58 1.92 -5.86 9.16
CA ARG A 58 0.52 -5.70 9.58
C ARG A 58 0.20 -4.27 10.03
N MET A 59 1.04 -3.68 10.89
CA MET A 59 0.86 -2.30 11.33
C MET A 59 0.91 -1.29 10.18
N ALA A 60 1.68 -1.58 9.13
CA ALA A 60 1.72 -0.74 7.93
C ALA A 60 0.44 -0.88 7.10
N ALA A 61 -0.11 -2.09 6.97
CA ALA A 61 -1.41 -2.31 6.33
C ALA A 61 -2.55 -1.62 7.10
N ASP A 62 -2.58 -1.78 8.43
CA ASP A 62 -3.53 -1.10 9.32
C ASP A 62 -3.50 0.41 9.13
N ARG A 63 -2.30 1.00 9.09
CA ARG A 63 -2.14 2.45 8.93
C ARG A 63 -2.58 2.93 7.55
N ALA A 64 -2.23 2.21 6.50
CA ALA A 64 -2.57 2.59 5.13
C ALA A 64 -4.07 2.48 4.85
N CYS A 65 -4.75 1.55 5.50
CA CYS A 65 -6.19 1.29 5.32
C CYS A 65 -7.05 1.96 6.39
N ALA A 66 -6.45 2.70 7.34
CA ALA A 66 -7.21 3.50 8.27
C ALA A 66 -8.03 4.55 7.49
N SER A 67 -9.30 4.73 7.88
CA SER A 67 -10.13 5.81 7.35
C SER A 67 -9.45 7.16 7.55
N GLU A 68 -9.59 8.05 6.56
CA GLU A 68 -9.00 9.39 6.60
C GLU A 68 -9.35 10.07 7.92
N ARG A 69 -8.33 10.45 8.68
CA ARG A 69 -8.52 11.21 9.90
C ARG A 69 -8.63 12.68 9.50
N PRO A 70 -9.71 13.40 9.90
CA PRO A 70 -9.74 14.83 9.70
C PRO A 70 -8.52 15.47 10.39
N GLY A 71 -7.66 16.15 9.61
CA GLY A 71 -6.63 17.04 10.13
C GLY A 71 -5.28 16.43 10.52
N ARG A 72 -4.63 15.62 9.66
CA ARG A 72 -3.18 15.42 9.73
C ARG A 72 -2.54 15.30 8.36
#